data_AF-A0A7Z9XFD4-F1
#
_entry.id   AF-A0A7Z9XFD4-F1
#
_cell.length_a   1.000
_cell.length_b   1.000
_cell.length_c   1.000
_cell.angle_alpha   90.00
_cell.angle_beta   90.00
_cell.angle_gamma   90.00
#
_symmetry.space_group_name_H-M   'P 1'
#
loop_
_entity.id
_entity.type
_entity.pdbx_description
1 polymer ?
#
loop_
_entity_poly.entity_id
_entity_poly.type
_entity_poly.pdbx_seq_one_letter_code
_entity_poly.pdbx_strand_id
1 'polypeptide(L)' 'MSKIICAAAIRGAHKIVERAEAKYQEAMERWGPDQELGFPNTAYYLPIIYGIAGIEVKKLGDVKAVFERCRS' A
#
# COMPACT_ATOMS: atom_id res chain seq x y z
N MET A 1 -14.55 -9.45 -23.08
CA MET A 1 -14.40 -8.65 -21.84
C MET A 1 -14.82 -7.20 -22.14
N SER A 2 -15.66 -6.57 -21.31
CA SER A 2 -16.18 -5.22 -21.61
C SER A 2 -15.11 -4.14 -21.45
N LYS A 3 -14.79 -3.43 -22.55
CA LYS A 3 -13.79 -2.35 -22.57
C LYS A 3 -14.14 -1.23 -21.57
N ILE A 4 -15.43 -0.93 -21.41
CA ILE A 4 -15.91 0.12 -20.49
C ILE A 4 -15.64 -0.28 -19.04
N ILE A 5 -15.91 -1.54 -18.68
CA ILE A 5 -15.72 -2.04 -17.32
C ILE A 5 -14.23 -2.09 -16.97
N CYS A 6 -13.38 -2.62 -17.86
CA CYS A 6 -11.93 -2.63 -17.63
C CYS A 6 -11.36 -1.22 -17.47
N ALA A 7 -11.77 -0.28 -18.32
CA ALA A 7 -11.31 1.10 -18.23
C ALA A 7 -11.77 1.77 -16.93
N ALA A 8 -12.98 1.48 -16.44
CA ALA A 8 -13.47 1.97 -15.17
C ALA A 8 -12.66 1.40 -13.98
N ALA A 9 -12.36 0.10 -14.00
CA ALA A 9 -11.55 -0.56 -12.98
C ALA A 9 -10.13 0.02 -12.90
N ILE A 10 -9.46 0.20 -14.05
CA ILE A 10 -8.11 0.80 -14.12
C ILE A 10 -8.11 2.21 -13.52
N ARG A 11 -9.04 3.07 -13.92
CA ARG A 11 -9.16 4.41 -13.34
C ARG A 11 -9.42 4.38 -11.83
N GLY A 12 -10.24 3.44 -11.37
CA GLY A 12 -10.51 3.23 -9.95
C GLY A 12 -9.26 2.82 -9.18
N ALA A 13 -8.46 1.92 -9.74
CA ALA A 13 -7.22 1.44 -9.13
C ALA A 13 -6.22 2.59 -8.92
N HIS A 14 -5.95 3.41 -9.96
CA HIS A 14 -5.08 4.58 -9.82
C HIS A 14 -5.56 5.53 -8.72
N LYS A 15 -6.86 5.82 -8.67
CA LYS A 15 -7.45 6.68 -7.62
C LYS A 15 -7.31 6.10 -6.21
N ILE A 16 -7.31 4.78 -6.05
CA ILE A 16 -7.12 4.15 -4.73
C ILE A 16 -5.65 4.27 -4.31
N VAL A 17 -4.71 3.99 -5.21
CA VAL A 17 -3.27 4.11 -4.96
C VAL A 17 -2.91 5.54 -4.57
N GLU A 18 -3.41 6.55 -5.31
CA GLU A 18 -3.18 7.97 -5.00
C GLU A 18 -3.70 8.37 -3.60
N ARG A 19 -4.92 7.93 -3.25
CA ARG A 19 -5.49 8.20 -1.92
C ARG A 19 -4.68 7.57 -0.79
N ALA A 20 -4.22 6.34 -1.00
CA ALA A 20 -3.38 5.64 -0.03
C ALA A 20 -2.01 6.33 0.12
N GLU A 21 -1.41 6.77 -0.98
CA GLU A 21 -0.11 7.46 -0.95
C GLU A 21 -0.20 8.82 -0.25
N ALA A 22 -1.27 9.59 -0.45
CA ALA A 22 -1.50 10.83 0.28
C ALA A 22 -1.53 10.59 1.80
N LYS A 23 -2.24 9.55 2.26
CA LYS A 23 -2.28 9.18 3.68
C LYS A 23 -0.94 8.68 4.21
N TYR A 24 -0.18 7.98 3.37
CA TYR A 24 1.18 7.58 3.70
C TYR A 24 2.11 8.78 3.89
N GLN A 25 2.02 9.82 3.03
CA GLN A 25 2.81 11.04 3.20
C GLN A 25 2.44 11.79 4.49
N GLU A 26 1.14 11.96 4.78
CA GLU A 26 0.69 12.53 6.06
C GLU A 26 1.26 11.75 7.26
N ALA A 27 1.30 10.42 7.16
CA ALA A 27 1.86 9.56 8.18
C ALA A 27 3.39 9.74 8.34
N MET A 28 4.09 9.81 7.21
CA MET A 28 5.55 9.98 7.17
C MET A 28 5.98 11.31 7.78
N GLU A 29 5.26 12.40 7.49
CA GLU A 29 5.52 13.71 8.10
C GLU A 29 5.30 13.69 9.61
N ARG A 30 4.29 12.93 10.08
CA ARG A 30 3.91 12.92 11.49
C ARG A 30 4.78 12.01 12.36
N TRP A 31 5.15 10.84 11.86
CA TRP A 31 5.79 9.79 12.66
C TRP A 31 7.18 9.39 12.18
N GLY A 32 7.56 9.77 10.96
CA GLY A 32 8.85 9.42 10.37
C GLY A 32 8.96 7.95 9.91
N PRO A 33 10.06 7.60 9.23
CA PRO A 33 10.24 6.29 8.60
C PRO A 33 10.33 5.11 9.56
N ASP A 34 10.82 5.34 10.79
CA ASP A 34 11.11 4.28 11.75
C ASP A 34 9.93 3.92 12.66
N GLN A 35 8.78 4.56 12.45
CA GLN A 35 7.54 4.21 13.15
C GLN A 35 7.15 2.76 12.82
N GLU A 36 7.07 1.92 13.86
CA GLU A 36 6.60 0.54 13.75
C GLU A 36 5.15 0.50 13.24
N LEU A 37 4.88 -0.45 12.35
CA LEU A 37 3.60 -0.64 11.68
C LEU A 37 3.19 -2.11 11.76
N GLY A 38 1.96 -2.37 12.20
CA GLY A 38 1.43 -3.73 12.26
C GLY A 38 0.01 -3.80 12.79
N PHE A 39 -0.61 -4.97 12.64
CA PHE A 39 -1.87 -5.30 13.30
C PHE A 39 -1.61 -6.10 14.58
N PRO A 40 -2.48 -5.99 15.60
CA PRO A 40 -2.37 -6.85 16.77
C PRO A 40 -2.63 -8.31 16.39
N ASN A 41 -1.99 -9.24 17.12
CA ASN A 41 -2.24 -10.68 17.02
C ASN A 41 -2.03 -11.30 15.61
N THR A 42 -1.03 -10.82 14.86
CA THR A 42 -0.62 -11.44 13.59
C THR A 42 0.90 -11.51 13.46
N ALA A 43 1.38 -12.60 12.86
CA ALA A 43 2.78 -12.75 12.44
C ALA A 43 2.97 -12.47 10.93
N TYR A 44 1.90 -12.05 10.23
CA TYR A 44 1.89 -11.88 8.77
C TYR A 44 2.04 -10.43 8.31
N TYR A 45 2.67 -9.57 9.12
CA TYR A 45 2.88 -8.16 8.80
C TYR A 45 1.56 -7.46 8.40
N LEU A 46 1.50 -6.92 7.18
CA LEU A 46 0.27 -6.55 6.50
C LEU A 46 -0.19 -7.71 5.61
N PRO A 47 -1.20 -8.52 6.01
CA PRO A 47 -1.41 -9.86 5.43
C PRO A 47 -1.69 -9.88 3.93
N ILE A 48 -2.44 -8.90 3.40
CA ILE A 48 -2.75 -8.83 1.97
C ILE A 48 -1.52 -8.46 1.14
N ILE A 49 -0.71 -7.52 1.63
CA ILE A 49 0.52 -7.10 0.96
C ILE A 49 1.53 -8.26 0.99
N TYR A 50 1.71 -8.89 2.14
CA TYR A 50 2.61 -10.03 2.27
C TYR A 50 2.15 -11.22 1.41
N GLY A 51 0.86 -11.54 1.43
CA GLY A 51 0.31 -12.67 0.66
C GLY A 51 0.37 -12.50 -0.86
N ILE A 52 0.28 -11.27 -1.39
CA ILE A 52 0.29 -11.01 -2.83
C ILE A 52 1.69 -10.67 -3.35
N ALA A 53 2.44 -9.85 -2.61
CA ALA A 53 3.70 -9.27 -3.08
C ALA A 53 4.94 -9.80 -2.32
N GLY A 54 4.77 -10.53 -1.22
CA GLY A 54 5.87 -11.03 -0.39
C GLY A 54 6.63 -9.94 0.37
N ILE A 55 6.09 -8.71 0.43
CA ILE A 55 6.76 -7.58 1.07
C ILE A 55 6.46 -7.59 2.57
N GLU A 56 7.51 -7.72 3.38
CA GLU A 56 7.44 -7.65 4.83
C GLU A 56 7.44 -6.19 5.29
N VAL A 57 6.26 -5.63 5.58
CA VAL A 57 6.15 -4.26 6.10
C VAL A 57 6.19 -4.30 7.63
N LYS A 58 7.28 -3.79 8.23
CA LYS A 58 7.48 -3.72 9.69
C LYS A 58 7.44 -2.29 10.21
N LYS A 59 7.89 -1.34 9.40
CA LYS A 59 7.87 0.09 9.70
C LYS A 59 7.33 0.89 8.53
N LEU A 60 7.00 2.15 8.81
CA LEU A 60 6.39 3.04 7.83
C LEU A 60 7.27 3.19 6.57
N GLY A 61 8.59 3.28 6.73
CA GLY A 61 9.53 3.38 5.59
C GLY A 61 9.49 2.20 4.62
N ASP A 62 9.10 1.00 5.07
CA ASP A 62 9.05 -0.20 4.22
C ASP A 62 7.89 -0.13 3.21
N VAL A 63 6.86 0.69 3.49
CA VAL A 63 5.67 0.85 2.65
C VAL A 63 6.03 1.41 1.26
N LYS A 64 7.15 2.13 1.13
CA LYS A 64 7.60 2.67 -0.16
C LYS A 64 7.72 1.61 -1.25
N ALA A 65 8.26 0.42 -0.93
CA ALA A 65 8.38 -0.68 -1.89
C ALA A 65 7.03 -1.21 -2.37
N VAL A 66 5.98 -1.10 -1.55
CA VAL A 66 4.60 -1.46 -1.91
C VAL A 66 4.05 -0.50 -2.96
N PHE A 67 4.26 0.81 -2.79
CA PHE A 67 3.82 1.80 -3.77
C PHE A 67 4.56 1.70 -5.10
N GLU A 68 5.87 1.44 -5.07
CA GLU A 68 6.66 1.17 -6.28
C GLU A 68 6.07 -0.02 -7.05
N ARG A 69 5.71 -1.12 -6.36
CA ARG A 69 5.05 -2.28 -6.96
C ARG A 69 3.65 -1.99 -7.50
N CYS A 70 2.88 -1.11 -6.86
CA CYS A 70 1.55 -0.73 -7.33
C CYS A 70 1.56 0.17 -8.57
N ARG A 71 2.69 0.82 -8.87
CA ARG A 71 2.83 1.79 -9.97
C ARG A 71 3.53 1.23 -11.22
N SER A 72 4.17 0.06 -11.12
CA SER A 72 4.75 -0.69 -12.25
C SER A 72 3.68 -1.36 -13.11
#